data_AF-A0A7D5Q911-F1
#
_entry.id   AF-A0A7D5Q911-F1
#
_cell.length_a   1.000
_cell.length_b   1.000
_cell.length_c   1.000
_cell.angle_alpha   90.00
_cell.angle_beta   90.00
_cell.angle_gamma   90.00
#
_symmetry.space_group_name_H-M   'P 1'
#
loop_
_entity.id
_entity.type
_entity.pdbx_description
1 polymer ?
#
loop_
_entity_poly.entity_id
_entity_poly.type
_entity_poly.pdbx_seq_one_letter_code
_entity_poly.pdbx_strand_id
1 'polypeptide(L)' 'MQPLIIVMGVFLIVVGAVSIRFPHRMRNYVSSREWQEHPERAERKQELYARAVGVFLMCGLGFMLIFMGLVL' A
#
# COMPACT_ATOMS: atom_id res chain seq x y z
N MET A 1 0.24 14.22 -21.43
CA MET A 1 -0.60 13.57 -20.38
C MET A 1 -0.18 12.13 -20.14
N GLN A 2 -0.06 11.29 -21.18
CA GLN A 2 0.40 9.89 -21.11
C GLN A 2 1.65 9.63 -20.24
N PRO A 3 2.79 10.34 -20.40
CA PRO A 3 3.98 10.07 -19.58
C PRO A 3 3.74 10.34 -18.09
N LEU A 4 2.89 11.32 -17.76
CA LEU A 4 2.54 11.63 -16.38
C LEU A 4 1.74 10.48 -15.74
N ILE A 5 0.80 9.90 -16.47
CA ILE A 5 -0.03 8.77 -16.02
C ILE A 5 0.85 7.54 -15.75
N ILE A 6 1.77 7.23 -16.65
CA ILE A 6 2.71 6.12 -16.49
C ILE A 6 3.61 6.34 -15.27
N VAL A 7 4.16 7.55 -15.11
CA VAL A 7 5.00 7.90 -13.95
C VAL A 7 4.22 7.78 -12.64
N MET A 8 2.96 8.23 -12.60
CA MET A 8 2.09 8.05 -11.44
C MET A 8 1.83 6.55 -11.16
N GLY A 9 1.61 5.74 -12.18
CA GLY A 9 1.45 4.29 -12.04
C GLY A 9 2.69 3.62 -11.44
N VAL A 10 3.88 3.94 -11.97
CA VAL A 10 5.16 3.45 -11.44
C VAL A 10 5.37 3.89 -9.99
N PHE A 11 5.06 5.16 -9.68
CA PHE A 11 5.14 5.67 -8.31
C PHE A 11 4.27 4.85 -7.35
N LEU A 12 3.01 4.57 -7.71
CA LEU A 12 2.12 3.77 -6.88
C LEU A 12 2.60 2.32 -6.71
N ILE A 13 3.20 1.72 -7.74
CA ILE A 13 3.83 0.40 -7.62
C ILE A 13 4.97 0.42 -6.60
N VAL A 14 5.84 1.43 -6.66
CA VAL A 14 6.96 1.56 -5.72
C VAL A 14 6.44 1.75 -4.29
N VAL A 15 5.47 2.64 -4.09
CA VAL A 15 4.84 2.85 -2.76
C VAL A 15 4.18 1.57 -2.27
N GLY A 16 3.46 0.86 -3.13
CA GLY A 16 2.84 -0.42 -2.81
C GLY A 16 3.87 -1.48 -2.38
N ALA A 17 4.97 -1.61 -3.13
CA ALA A 17 6.05 -2.54 -2.82
C ALA A 17 6.72 -2.22 -1.47
N VAL A 18 7.01 -0.94 -1.21
CA VAL A 18 7.56 -0.48 0.06
C VAL A 18 6.61 -0.78 1.22
N SER A 19 5.30 -0.61 1.01
CA SER A 19 4.28 -0.88 2.03
C SER A 19 4.19 -2.36 2.40
N ILE A 20 4.29 -3.26 1.41
CA ILE A 20 4.36 -4.71 1.63
C ILE A 20 5.66 -5.09 2.33
N ARG A 21 6.80 -4.48 1.94
CA ARG A 21 8.13 -4.81 2.47
C ARG A 21 8.38 -4.30 3.89
N PHE A 22 7.76 -3.16 4.25
CA PHE A 22 7.96 -2.46 5.53
C PHE A 22 6.63 -2.06 6.20
N PRO A 23 5.78 -3.04 6.55
CA PRO A 23 4.42 -2.78 7.04
C PRO A 23 4.36 -2.04 8.39
N HIS A 24 5.40 -2.18 9.23
CA HIS A 24 5.44 -1.57 10.56
C HIS A 24 5.54 -0.03 10.54
N ARG A 25 5.86 0.60 9.40
CA ARG A 25 5.89 2.06 9.27
C ARG A 25 4.49 2.70 9.17
N MET A 26 3.43 1.90 8.97
CA MET A 26 2.05 2.37 8.80
C MET A 26 1.22 2.31 10.10
N ARG A 27 1.77 2.83 11.20
CA ARG A 27 1.22 2.66 12.56
C ARG A 27 0.03 3.56 12.89
N ASN A 28 -0.93 3.67 11.97
CA ASN A 28 -2.08 4.58 12.08
C ASN A 28 -3.45 3.88 12.15
N TYR A 29 -3.53 2.59 11.86
CA TYR A 29 -4.81 1.89 11.73
C TYR A 29 -5.33 1.28 13.04
N VAL A 30 -4.44 0.78 13.90
CA VAL A 30 -4.82 0.10 15.14
C VAL A 30 -4.86 1.07 16.30
N SER A 31 -5.96 1.05 17.08
CA SER A 31 -6.15 1.95 18.21
C SER A 31 -5.08 1.77 19.29
N SER A 32 -4.75 2.85 20.01
CA SER A 32 -3.80 2.82 21.12
C SER A 32 -4.19 1.83 22.22
N ARG A 33 -5.50 1.62 22.44
CA ARG A 33 -6.03 0.66 23.41
C ARG A 33 -5.70 -0.78 23.02
N GLU A 34 -5.89 -1.13 21.75
CA GLU A 34 -5.60 -2.49 21.26
C GLU A 34 -4.09 -2.79 21.28
N TRP A 35 -3.25 -1.77 21.10
CA TRP A 35 -1.80 -1.89 21.31
C TRP A 35 -1.39 -2.16 22.75
N GLN A 36 -2.15 -1.65 23.73
CA GLN A 36 -1.88 -1.87 25.16
C GLN A 36 -2.43 -3.21 25.65
N GLU A 37 -3.65 -3.58 25.24
CA GLU A 37 -4.32 -4.81 25.69
C GLU A 37 -3.82 -6.06 24.95
N HIS A 38 -3.57 -5.95 23.64
CA HIS A 38 -3.26 -7.08 22.75
C HIS A 38 -2.19 -6.73 21.70
N PRO A 39 -0.94 -6.47 22.11
CA PRO A 39 0.11 -6.00 21.21
C PRO A 39 0.38 -6.93 20.02
N GLU A 40 0.37 -8.26 20.23
CA GLU A 40 0.60 -9.22 19.15
C GLU A 40 -0.51 -9.23 18.09
N ARG A 41 -1.78 -9.07 18.51
CA ARG A 41 -2.91 -8.98 17.56
C ARG A 41 -2.88 -7.65 16.82
N ALA A 42 -2.53 -6.57 17.52
CA ALA A 42 -2.38 -5.25 16.93
C ALA A 42 -1.32 -5.25 15.82
N GLU A 43 -0.17 -5.87 16.08
CA GLU A 43 0.91 -6.02 15.11
C GLU A 43 0.47 -6.80 13.87
N ARG A 44 -0.15 -7.98 14.06
CA ARG A 44 -0.64 -8.80 12.94
C ARG A 44 -1.71 -8.09 12.11
N LYS A 45 -2.66 -7.40 12.75
CA LYS A 45 -3.70 -6.64 12.05
C LYS A 45 -3.11 -5.50 11.23
N GLN A 46 -2.17 -4.76 11.81
CA GLN A 46 -1.47 -3.70 11.10
C GLN A 46 -0.68 -4.25 9.91
N GLU A 47 0.03 -5.36 10.11
CA GLU A 47 0.80 -6.00 9.04
C GLU A 47 -0.09 -6.46 7.89
N LEU A 48 -1.20 -7.15 8.20
CA LEU A 48 -2.16 -7.59 7.21
C LEU A 48 -2.73 -6.39 6.42
N TYR A 49 -3.10 -5.33 7.11
CA TYR A 49 -3.68 -4.15 6.49
C TYR A 49 -2.66 -3.40 5.62
N ALA A 50 -1.44 -3.19 6.11
CA ALA A 50 -0.37 -2.55 5.35
C ALA A 50 -0.01 -3.33 4.07
N ARG A 51 0.02 -4.67 4.15
CA ARG A 51 0.19 -5.53 2.97
C ARG A 51 -0.98 -5.42 2.02
N ALA A 52 -2.22 -5.44 2.52
CA ALA A 52 -3.42 -5.30 1.68
C ALA A 52 -3.46 -3.95 0.94
N VAL A 53 -3.15 -2.85 1.65
CA VAL A 53 -3.01 -1.51 1.04
C VAL A 53 -1.90 -1.52 0.00
N GLY A 54 -0.74 -2.11 0.30
CA GLY A 54 0.36 -2.18 -0.65
C GLY A 54 0.03 -2.97 -1.92
N VAL A 55 -0.69 -4.09 -1.79
CA VAL A 55 -1.21 -4.87 -2.93
C VAL A 55 -2.22 -4.06 -3.73
N PHE A 56 -3.12 -3.33 -3.07
CA PHE A 56 -4.09 -2.47 -3.74
C PHE A 56 -3.42 -1.32 -4.52
N LEU A 57 -2.44 -0.64 -3.92
CA LEU A 57 -1.68 0.41 -4.59
C LEU A 57 -0.91 -0.12 -5.79
N MET A 58 -0.31 -1.29 -5.68
CA MET A 58 0.47 -1.90 -6.74
C MET A 58 -0.40 -2.46 -7.87
N CYS A 59 -1.30 -3.39 -7.54
CA CYS A 59 -2.08 -4.15 -8.51
C CYS A 59 -3.37 -3.43 -8.93
N GLY A 60 -4.03 -2.75 -7.99
CA GLY A 60 -5.27 -2.05 -8.25
C GLY A 60 -5.05 -0.75 -9.01
N LEU A 61 -4.18 0.12 -8.50
CA LEU A 61 -3.98 1.45 -9.08
C LEU A 61 -2.75 1.55 -9.97
N GLY A 62 -1.61 1.02 -9.52
CA GLY A 62 -0.33 1.14 -10.21
C GLY A 62 -0.35 0.53 -11.61
N PHE A 63 -0.60 -0.79 -11.71
CA PHE A 63 -0.70 -1.47 -13.00
C PHE A 63 -1.85 -0.95 -13.87
N MET A 64 -2.98 -0.59 -13.27
CA MET A 64 -4.10 0.00 -14.00
C MET A 64 -3.71 1.31 -14.68
N LEU A 65 -3.01 2.21 -13.98
CA LEU A 65 -2.55 3.47 -14.57
C LEU A 65 -1.47 3.26 -15.64
N ILE A 66 -0.54 2.33 -15.44
CA ILE A 66 0.43 1.99 -16.49
C ILE A 66 -0.29 1.49 -17.74
N PHE A 67 -1.23 0.56 -17.60
CA PHE A 67 -2.01 0.05 -18.72
C PHE A 67 -2.79 1.17 -19.40
N MET A 68 -3.49 2.01 -18.62
CA MET A 68 -4.23 3.14 -19.15
C MET A 68 -3.34 4.12 -19.91
N GLY A 69 -2.15 4.46 -19.39
CA GLY A 69 -1.22 5.38 -20.04
C GLY A 69 -0.48 4.81 -21.24
N LEU A 70 -0.45 3.48 -21.42
CA LEU A 70 0.08 2.81 -22.62
C LEU A 70 -0.97 2.64 -23.72
N VAL A 71 -2.25 2.53 -23.35
CA VAL A 71 -3.35 2.26 -24.28
C VAL A 71 -4.01 3.55 -24.79
N LEU A 72 -4.18 4.56 -23.93
CA LEU A 72 -4.64 5.90 -24.30
C LEU A 72 -3.47 6.73 -24.79
#